data_AF-D3BJ60-F1
#
_entry.id   AF-D3BJ60-F1
#
_cell.length_a   1.000
_cell.length_b   1.000
_cell.length_c   1.000
_cell.angle_alpha   90.00
_cell.angle_beta   90.00
_cell.angle_gamma   90.00
#
_symmetry.space_group_name_H-M   'P 1'
#
loop_
_entity.id
_entity.type
_entity.pdbx_description
1 polymer ?
#
loop_
_entity_poly.entity_id
_entity_poly.type
_entity_poly.pdbx_seq_one_letter_code
_entity_poly.pdbx_strand_id
1 'polypeptide(L)'
;MYIHKNGGIMREIPFGVEELKLGYTDRNKVGDDTIPSSVRVLDINSLVCLRSPIIPESIEHLTVRSLNPSDRLCSCFTSLRSVSLPSASQITNRIVTTTKFNLESEAIQYTLRKLDDQYFIGFGPHHESSIEHSFESSFRCFSIIFLKIMNRYINILLLIFGLIAISNALLFSEEQYKNEFENWIDRFEKKYDVSEFKKRFSIFKSNMDFVHSWNSKNSQTVLGLNHLADLTNLEYRQFYLGTHKKAVLGTPGNHEVSNLQSVFGDSATVDWRQKGAVSPIKDQGQCGSCWSFSTTGSVEGAHQIKSGNMVELSEQNLVDCSTSEGNMGCNGGLMDYAFEYIITNNGIDTESSYPYTASSGTTCKYNKANSGATISSYKNITAGSESDLADAVKNAGPVSVAIDASHNSFQLYSHGIYYDASCSSVNLDHGVLVVGYGSGTPDSDSRVHKGSQVRVKVPKTDDTKNYWIVKNSWGTSWGDKGFIYMSKDRDNNCGIASCASYPIV
;
A
#
# COMPACT_ATOMS: atom_id res chain seq x y z
N MET A 1 -11.25 45.33 7.77
CA MET A 1 -12.70 45.58 7.75
C MET A 1 -13.27 45.11 9.08
N TYR A 2 -13.71 46.08 9.89
CA TYR A 2 -14.55 46.12 11.10
C TYR A 2 -14.59 45.04 12.22
N ILE A 3 -14.67 45.59 13.43
CA ILE A 3 -14.91 45.03 14.78
C ILE A 3 -16.43 44.99 15.08
N HIS A 4 -16.91 43.95 15.78
CA HIS A 4 -17.76 44.01 17.01
C HIS A 4 -18.12 42.58 17.48
N LYS A 5 -17.81 42.07 18.69
CA LYS A 5 -18.16 42.39 20.10
C LYS A 5 -19.59 42.00 20.52
N ASN A 6 -19.70 40.95 21.34
CA ASN A 6 -20.59 40.72 22.50
C ASN A 6 -19.97 39.50 23.25
N GLY A 7 -19.61 39.50 24.53
CA GLY A 7 -20.03 40.30 25.67
C GLY A 7 -20.80 39.41 26.65
N GLY A 8 -20.11 38.77 27.60
CA GLY A 8 -20.73 38.02 28.71
C GLY A 8 -19.69 37.43 29.67
N ILE A 9 -19.58 38.00 30.87
CA ILE A 9 -18.72 37.55 31.99
C ILE A 9 -19.63 37.08 33.14
N MET A 10 -19.32 35.94 33.75
CA MET A 10 -19.12 35.72 35.22
C MET A 10 -19.53 34.30 35.67
N ARG A 11 -18.56 33.48 36.12
CA ARG A 11 -18.26 33.18 37.55
C ARG A 11 -17.28 31.99 37.67
N GLU A 12 -16.19 32.21 38.40
CA GLU A 12 -15.34 31.18 39.02
C GLU A 12 -16.02 30.62 40.29
N ILE A 13 -15.86 29.31 40.59
CA ILE A 13 -15.53 28.71 41.91
C ILE A 13 -14.89 27.30 41.66
N PRO A 14 -13.85 26.85 42.42
CA PRO A 14 -13.01 25.67 42.12
C PRO A 14 -13.25 24.45 43.03
N PHE A 15 -12.98 23.24 42.55
CA PHE A 15 -12.74 22.00 43.34
C PHE A 15 -12.02 21.01 42.40
N GLY A 16 -11.07 20.16 42.77
CA GLY A 16 -10.64 19.60 44.05
C GLY A 16 -10.06 18.22 43.71
N VAL A 17 -8.85 17.93 44.18
CA VAL A 17 -8.11 16.68 43.93
C VAL A 17 -8.67 15.59 44.84
N GLU A 18 -9.05 14.43 44.30
CA GLU A 18 -9.37 13.22 45.09
C GLU A 18 -8.32 12.13 44.87
N GLU A 19 -7.72 11.73 46.00
CA GLU A 19 -6.85 10.56 46.17
C GLU A 19 -7.68 9.27 46.11
N LEU A 20 -7.21 8.27 45.35
CA LEU A 20 -7.70 6.90 45.43
C LEU A 20 -6.71 6.02 46.21
N LYS A 21 -7.11 5.67 47.44
CA LYS A 21 -6.53 4.59 48.26
C LYS A 21 -7.18 3.25 47.89
N LEU A 22 -6.36 2.25 47.58
CA LEU A 22 -6.67 0.82 47.61
C LEU A 22 -5.47 0.16 48.31
N GLY A 23 -5.56 -0.64 49.36
CA GLY A 23 -6.62 -1.55 49.81
C GLY A 23 -5.96 -2.91 50.01
N TYR A 24 -5.35 -3.13 51.17
CA TYR A 24 -4.62 -4.34 51.55
C TYR A 24 -5.60 -5.48 51.86
N THR A 25 -5.41 -6.66 51.27
CA THR A 25 -5.99 -7.91 51.78
C THR A 25 -4.91 -8.99 51.83
N ASP A 26 -4.84 -9.65 52.98
CA ASP A 26 -3.89 -10.71 53.31
C ASP A 26 -4.69 -11.92 53.78
N ARG A 27 -4.31 -13.12 53.31
CA ARG A 27 -4.50 -14.46 53.89
C ARG A 27 -4.38 -15.53 52.80
N ASN A 28 -3.41 -16.42 52.93
CA ASN A 28 -3.71 -17.85 53.00
C ASN A 28 -2.59 -18.70 53.63
N LYS A 29 -3.02 -19.41 54.68
CA LYS A 29 -2.69 -20.76 55.18
C LYS A 29 -1.41 -21.48 54.72
N VAL A 30 -0.70 -21.93 55.75
CA VAL A 30 0.35 -22.95 55.82
C VAL A 30 -0.17 -24.35 55.44
N GLY A 31 0.67 -25.12 54.75
CA GLY A 31 0.58 -26.56 54.57
C GLY A 31 1.87 -27.08 53.94
N ASP A 32 2.63 -27.83 54.74
CA ASP A 32 3.99 -28.32 54.53
C ASP A 32 4.06 -29.56 53.59
N ASP A 33 5.29 -29.91 53.25
CA ASP A 33 5.80 -31.20 52.75
C ASP A 33 6.04 -31.42 51.23
N THR A 34 7.34 -31.60 50.94
CA THR A 34 8.04 -32.33 49.85
C THR A 34 8.61 -31.56 48.64
N ILE A 35 9.94 -31.35 48.70
CA ILE A 35 10.94 -30.97 47.67
C ILE A 35 11.69 -32.27 47.23
N PRO A 36 12.43 -32.43 46.09
CA PRO A 36 12.86 -31.49 45.02
C PRO A 36 12.71 -31.97 43.55
N SER A 37 12.77 -31.04 42.59
CA SER A 37 13.87 -30.94 41.60
C SER A 37 13.75 -29.74 40.65
N SER A 38 14.84 -28.98 40.53
CA SER A 38 15.16 -27.95 39.53
C SER A 38 14.40 -26.62 39.54
N VAL A 39 14.83 -25.67 40.39
CA VAL A 39 14.62 -24.23 40.17
C VAL A 39 15.95 -23.49 40.16
N ARG A 40 16.01 -22.58 39.19
CA ARG A 40 17.10 -21.74 38.74
C ARG A 40 17.60 -20.80 39.85
N VAL A 41 18.92 -20.65 39.93
CA VAL A 41 19.56 -19.56 40.67
C VAL A 41 19.27 -18.25 39.94
N LEU A 42 18.59 -17.34 40.64
CA LEU A 42 18.42 -15.95 40.24
C LEU A 42 19.71 -15.18 40.56
N ASP A 43 20.17 -14.46 39.54
CA ASP A 43 21.33 -13.60 39.50
C ASP A 43 21.09 -12.34 40.37
N ILE A 44 21.87 -12.16 41.44
CA ILE A 44 21.82 -11.00 42.32
C ILE A 44 22.86 -9.99 41.81
N ASN A 45 22.42 -9.06 40.96
CA ASN A 45 23.16 -7.83 40.62
C ASN A 45 22.35 -6.58 40.99
N SER A 46 21.89 -6.54 42.24
CA SER A 46 21.22 -5.38 42.82
C SER A 46 21.78 -5.10 44.22
N LEU A 47 22.98 -4.52 44.29
CA LEU A 47 23.49 -3.93 45.53
C LEU A 47 23.52 -2.40 45.40
N VAL A 48 22.61 -1.82 46.18
CA VAL A 48 22.35 -0.41 46.41
C VAL A 48 23.56 0.23 47.11
N CYS A 49 24.04 1.35 46.58
CA CYS A 49 24.97 2.24 47.27
C CYS A 49 24.22 2.99 48.39
N LEU A 50 24.42 2.60 49.65
CA LEU A 50 23.99 3.37 50.82
C LEU A 50 25.14 4.20 51.37
N ARG A 51 24.91 5.52 51.47
CA ARG A 51 25.70 6.46 52.28
C ARG A 51 25.22 6.38 53.73
N SER A 52 26.09 6.03 54.67
CA SER A 52 26.37 6.74 55.94
C SER A 52 27.03 5.81 56.98
N PRO A 53 27.73 6.38 58.00
CA PRO A 53 28.70 5.66 58.82
C PRO A 53 28.10 5.06 60.11
N ILE A 54 28.93 4.33 60.86
CA ILE A 54 28.71 3.68 62.18
C ILE A 54 27.89 2.35 62.04
N ILE A 55 28.23 1.16 62.55
CA ILE A 55 28.88 0.69 63.80
C ILE A 55 29.52 -0.74 63.57
N PRO A 56 29.91 -1.55 64.58
CA PRO A 56 31.27 -2.04 64.84
C PRO A 56 31.50 -3.53 64.48
N GLU A 57 32.68 -3.99 64.88
CA GLU A 57 33.29 -5.33 64.88
C GLU A 57 32.39 -6.58 64.99
N SER A 58 32.96 -7.66 64.48
CA SER A 58 32.61 -9.09 64.57
C SER A 58 31.63 -9.64 63.53
N ILE A 59 32.20 -10.31 62.52
CA ILE A 59 31.90 -11.69 62.14
C ILE A 59 33.07 -12.16 61.26
N GLU A 60 33.85 -13.09 61.79
CA GLU A 60 34.90 -13.82 61.09
C GLU A 60 34.32 -14.85 60.12
N HIS A 61 35.12 -15.17 59.11
CA HIS A 61 35.03 -16.31 58.18
C HIS A 61 34.05 -16.24 57.01
N LEU A 62 34.52 -15.60 55.93
CA LEU A 62 34.23 -16.06 54.55
C LEU A 62 35.50 -15.95 53.70
N THR A 63 36.13 -17.10 53.47
CA THR A 63 37.30 -17.27 52.61
C THR A 63 36.86 -17.13 51.15
N VAL A 64 37.04 -15.94 50.55
CA VAL A 64 36.87 -15.76 49.11
C VAL A 64 38.23 -15.87 48.43
N ARG A 65 38.32 -16.84 47.51
CA ARG A 65 39.47 -17.05 46.63
C ARG A 65 39.79 -15.75 45.88
N SER A 66 41.06 -15.37 45.99
CA SER A 66 41.81 -14.45 45.14
C SER A 66 41.29 -14.38 43.69
N LEU A 67 40.72 -13.24 43.33
CA LEU A 67 40.61 -12.77 41.95
C LEU A 67 41.65 -11.65 41.77
N ASN A 68 42.35 -11.68 40.64
CA ASN A 68 43.52 -10.85 40.34
C ASN A 68 43.23 -9.33 40.47
N PRO A 69 44.20 -8.51 40.94
CA PRO A 69 44.00 -7.07 41.16
C PRO A 69 43.79 -6.21 39.90
N SER A 70 43.94 -6.78 38.70
CA SER A 70 43.90 -6.07 37.42
C SER A 70 42.50 -5.76 36.87
N ASP A 71 41.44 -6.39 37.38
CA ASP A 71 40.08 -6.26 36.82
C ASP A 71 39.21 -5.19 37.51
N ARG A 72 39.70 -4.51 38.56
CA ARG A 72 38.91 -3.49 39.29
C ARG A 72 38.97 -2.07 38.72
N LEU A 73 39.89 -1.75 37.82
CA LEU A 73 40.17 -0.35 37.45
C LEU A 73 39.41 0.19 36.22
N CYS A 74 38.73 -0.64 35.43
CA CYS A 74 37.99 -0.16 34.25
C CYS A 74 36.45 -0.07 34.48
N SER A 75 35.94 -0.34 35.70
CA SER A 75 34.48 -0.39 36.03
C SER A 75 33.86 0.91 36.58
N CYS A 76 34.61 1.99 36.75
CA CYS A 76 34.07 3.25 37.32
C CYS A 76 33.71 4.34 36.29
N PHE A 77 33.96 4.13 34.98
CA PHE A 77 33.71 5.16 33.95
C PHE A 77 32.42 4.97 33.13
N THR A 78 31.65 3.90 33.37
CA THR A 78 30.41 3.61 32.60
C THR A 78 29.13 4.18 33.22
N SER A 79 29.22 5.06 34.23
CA SER A 79 28.07 5.74 34.84
C SER A 79 28.00 7.22 34.44
N LEU A 80 27.88 7.50 33.14
CA LEU A 80 27.26 8.74 32.65
C LEU A 80 26.04 8.36 31.82
N ARG A 81 24.91 8.90 32.27
CA ARG A 81 23.54 8.54 31.91
C ARG A 81 23.28 8.53 30.41
N SER A 82 22.40 7.61 30.03
CA SER A 82 21.50 7.74 28.89
C SER A 82 20.81 9.10 28.88
N VAL A 83 21.07 9.89 27.84
CA VAL A 83 20.17 10.98 27.43
C VAL A 83 19.26 10.40 26.35
N SER A 84 17.97 10.41 26.62
CA SER A 84 16.92 10.06 25.66
C SER A 84 16.97 10.98 24.44
N LEU A 85 17.05 10.40 23.24
CA LEU A 85 16.87 11.11 21.97
C LEU A 85 15.36 11.40 21.76
N PRO A 86 14.97 12.60 21.29
CA PRO A 86 13.59 12.84 20.87
C PRO A 86 13.28 12.11 19.55
N SER A 87 11.99 11.87 19.30
CA SER A 87 11.48 11.25 18.09
C SER A 87 11.80 12.03 16.80
N ALA A 88 11.83 11.32 15.67
CA ALA A 88 12.28 11.80 14.36
C ALA A 88 11.47 12.98 13.76
N SER A 89 10.44 13.53 14.42
CA SER A 89 9.64 14.66 13.91
C SER A 89 10.10 16.05 14.36
N GLN A 90 11.23 16.19 15.07
CA GLN A 90 11.76 17.49 15.51
C GLN A 90 13.05 17.94 14.81
N ILE A 91 13.59 17.16 13.87
CA ILE A 91 14.88 17.47 13.21
C ILE A 91 14.71 18.22 11.87
N THR A 92 13.51 18.30 11.30
CA THR A 92 13.31 18.81 9.93
C THR A 92 13.15 20.33 9.80
N ASN A 93 13.52 21.15 10.79
CA ASN A 93 13.35 22.60 10.70
C ASN A 93 14.59 23.48 11.00
N ARG A 94 15.81 22.93 10.97
CA ARG A 94 17.05 23.75 11.08
C ARG A 94 18.23 23.26 10.24
N ILE A 95 18.02 22.99 8.95
CA ILE A 95 19.12 22.88 7.98
C ILE A 95 18.98 23.94 6.89
N VAL A 96 19.10 25.19 7.30
CA VAL A 96 19.56 26.34 6.50
C VAL A 96 20.17 27.24 7.58
N THR A 97 21.47 27.35 7.79
CA THR A 97 22.47 28.04 6.96
C THR A 97 23.78 27.96 7.75
N THR A 98 24.91 27.71 7.07
CA THR A 98 26.30 28.05 7.47
C THR A 98 26.80 27.38 8.77
N THR A 99 27.94 26.67 8.81
CA THR A 99 29.22 27.22 9.33
C THR A 99 30.30 26.11 9.32
N LYS A 100 31.49 26.50 8.82
CA LYS A 100 32.85 25.99 9.09
C LYS A 100 32.99 24.73 9.97
N PHE A 101 33.66 23.73 9.40
CA PHE A 101 34.47 22.76 10.13
C PHE A 101 35.51 23.48 11.01
N ASN A 102 35.32 23.42 12.32
CA ASN A 102 36.36 23.43 13.35
C ASN A 102 35.67 23.12 14.69
N LEU A 103 35.78 21.88 15.16
CA LEU A 103 35.46 21.54 16.53
C LEU A 103 36.79 21.22 17.23
N GLU A 104 37.35 22.29 17.78
CA GLU A 104 38.37 22.36 18.82
C GLU A 104 37.97 21.41 19.96
N SER A 105 38.79 20.40 20.30
CA SER A 105 39.87 20.43 21.30
C SER A 105 39.59 21.05 22.67
N GLU A 106 38.45 21.71 22.94
CA GLU A 106 38.23 22.37 24.23
C GLU A 106 37.66 21.43 25.32
N ALA A 107 36.81 20.47 24.96
CA ALA A 107 36.27 19.50 25.92
C ALA A 107 37.33 18.51 26.46
N ILE A 108 38.37 18.25 25.66
CA ILE A 108 39.49 17.36 26.05
C ILE A 108 40.49 18.13 26.92
N GLN A 109 40.77 19.40 26.61
CA GLN A 109 41.64 20.28 27.39
C GLN A 109 41.05 20.61 28.79
N TYR A 110 39.73 20.80 28.90
CA TYR A 110 39.08 21.06 30.20
C TYR A 110 39.11 19.85 31.14
N THR A 111 39.00 18.64 30.58
CA THR A 111 39.05 17.39 31.36
C THR A 111 40.46 17.08 31.84
N LEU A 112 41.49 17.40 31.05
CA LEU A 112 42.89 17.21 31.43
C LEU A 112 43.36 18.20 32.50
N ARG A 113 42.90 19.47 32.49
CA ARG A 113 43.25 20.46 33.54
C ARG A 113 42.65 20.15 34.91
N LYS A 114 41.48 19.52 34.99
CA LYS A 114 40.87 19.17 36.30
C LYS A 114 41.45 17.92 36.95
N LEU A 115 42.20 17.11 36.21
CA LEU A 115 42.89 15.94 36.76
C LEU A 115 44.22 16.30 37.43
N ASP A 116 44.81 17.45 37.09
CA ASP A 116 46.07 17.93 37.67
C ASP A 116 45.89 18.55 39.08
N ASP A 117 44.72 19.13 39.37
CA ASP A 117 44.48 19.90 40.60
C ASP A 117 43.95 19.09 41.81
N GLN A 118 43.69 17.78 41.68
CA GLN A 118 43.09 16.98 42.78
C GLN A 118 43.97 15.87 43.38
N TYR A 119 45.21 15.69 42.92
CA TYR A 119 46.11 14.64 43.43
C TYR A 119 47.53 15.14 43.68
N PHE A 120 47.68 16.16 44.53
CA PHE A 120 48.94 16.42 45.23
C PHE A 120 48.75 16.15 46.73
N ILE A 121 48.93 14.88 47.11
CA ILE A 121 49.22 14.50 48.49
C ILE A 121 50.70 14.10 48.50
N GLY A 122 51.52 14.85 49.24
CA GLY A 122 52.96 14.67 49.29
C GLY A 122 53.36 13.27 49.75
N PHE A 123 54.24 12.62 48.99
CA PHE A 123 54.95 11.41 49.39
C PHE A 123 56.45 11.71 49.46
N GLY A 124 57.06 11.36 50.59
CA GLY A 124 58.50 11.44 50.82
C GLY A 124 59.30 10.44 49.97
N PRO A 125 60.64 10.49 50.05
CA PRO A 125 61.51 9.90 49.04
C PRO A 125 61.68 8.40 49.28
N HIS A 126 60.70 7.59 48.86
CA HIS A 126 60.84 6.16 48.59
C HIS A 126 59.53 5.66 47.95
N HIS A 127 59.36 5.84 46.63
CA HIS A 127 58.49 5.00 45.76
C HIS A 127 58.49 5.55 44.33
N GLU A 128 59.57 5.34 43.58
CA GLU A 128 59.62 5.63 42.13
C GLU A 128 59.00 4.51 41.27
N SER A 129 58.73 3.33 41.82
CA SER A 129 58.25 2.16 41.04
C SER A 129 56.72 2.02 40.89
N SER A 130 55.92 2.84 41.59
CA SER A 130 54.45 2.73 41.59
C SER A 130 53.75 3.71 40.65
N ILE A 131 54.44 4.77 40.21
CA ILE A 131 53.89 5.80 39.31
C ILE A 131 53.98 5.35 37.83
N GLU A 132 55.07 4.69 37.42
CA GLU A 132 55.21 4.13 36.07
C GLU A 132 54.18 3.03 35.78
N HIS A 133 53.90 2.15 36.74
CA HIS A 133 52.88 1.11 36.61
C HIS A 133 51.45 1.68 36.46
N SER A 134 51.16 2.83 37.07
CA SER A 134 49.86 3.51 36.97
C SER A 134 49.66 4.17 35.60
N PHE A 135 50.71 4.78 35.04
CA PHE A 135 50.70 5.37 33.71
C PHE A 135 50.55 4.30 32.61
N GLU A 136 51.28 3.19 32.71
CA GLU A 136 51.21 2.10 31.73
C GLU A 136 49.83 1.42 31.75
N SER A 137 49.22 1.26 32.93
CA SER A 137 47.86 0.73 33.09
C SER A 137 46.80 1.66 32.52
N SER A 138 46.95 2.97 32.70
CA SER A 138 46.06 4.00 32.15
C SER A 138 46.14 4.07 30.63
N PHE A 139 47.36 3.97 30.06
CA PHE A 139 47.58 3.89 28.62
C PHE A 139 46.97 2.62 27.99
N ARG A 140 47.01 1.49 28.73
CA ARG A 140 46.37 0.23 28.31
C ARG A 140 44.84 0.34 28.33
N CYS A 141 44.20 0.88 29.37
CA CYS A 141 42.74 1.11 29.37
C CYS A 141 42.36 2.12 28.25
N PHE A 142 43.12 3.19 28.02
CA PHE A 142 42.86 4.14 26.93
C PHE A 142 42.96 3.47 25.55
N SER A 143 43.98 2.65 25.33
CA SER A 143 44.16 1.90 24.08
C SER A 143 43.02 0.90 23.85
N ILE A 144 42.56 0.20 24.88
CA ILE A 144 41.43 -0.75 24.79
C ILE A 144 40.11 -0.01 24.51
N ILE A 145 39.87 1.13 25.17
CA ILE A 145 38.67 1.95 24.93
C ILE A 145 38.70 2.54 23.52
N PHE A 146 39.84 3.07 23.09
CA PHE A 146 40.04 3.59 21.74
C PHE A 146 39.80 2.51 20.67
N LEU A 147 40.36 1.31 20.85
CA LEU A 147 40.11 0.17 19.95
C LEU A 147 38.65 -0.25 19.91
N LYS A 148 37.95 -0.28 21.06
CA LYS A 148 36.50 -0.58 21.10
C LYS A 148 35.66 0.48 20.39
N ILE A 149 36.02 1.76 20.54
CA ILE A 149 35.35 2.87 19.87
C ILE A 149 35.60 2.80 18.36
N MET A 150 36.84 2.60 17.92
CA MET A 150 37.21 2.42 16.51
C MET A 150 36.50 1.22 15.90
N ASN A 151 36.41 0.10 16.61
CA ASN A 151 35.70 -1.09 16.14
C ASN A 151 34.18 -0.85 16.03
N ARG A 152 33.57 -0.07 16.94
CA ARG A 152 32.17 0.38 16.80
C ARG A 152 31.97 1.24 15.55
N TYR A 153 32.86 2.19 15.29
CA TYR A 153 32.78 3.02 14.08
C TYR A 153 32.98 2.21 12.80
N ILE A 154 33.93 1.27 12.77
CA ILE A 154 34.13 0.36 11.64
C ILE A 154 32.89 -0.50 11.40
N ASN A 155 32.28 -1.06 12.43
CA ASN A 155 31.05 -1.86 12.28
C ASN A 155 29.86 -1.02 11.79
N ILE A 156 29.73 0.24 12.25
CA ILE A 156 28.70 1.16 11.73
C ILE A 156 28.96 1.50 10.27
N LEU A 157 30.22 1.77 9.89
CA LEU A 157 30.59 2.02 8.49
C LEU A 157 30.33 0.79 7.61
N LEU A 158 30.67 -0.42 8.08
CA LEU A 158 30.39 -1.67 7.36
C LEU A 158 28.87 -1.91 7.21
N LEU A 159 28.07 -1.58 8.22
CA LEU A 159 26.60 -1.62 8.11
C LEU A 159 26.08 -0.61 7.08
N ILE A 160 26.60 0.62 7.08
CA ILE A 160 26.21 1.65 6.10
C ILE A 160 26.63 1.23 4.69
N PHE A 161 27.86 0.74 4.49
CA PHE A 161 28.33 0.22 3.21
C PHE A 161 27.53 -1.00 2.76
N GLY A 162 27.17 -1.89 3.68
CA GLY A 162 26.29 -3.03 3.40
C GLY A 162 24.90 -2.57 2.95
N LEU A 163 24.30 -1.59 3.63
CA LEU A 163 23.00 -1.02 3.25
C LEU A 163 23.04 -0.32 1.89
N ILE A 164 24.10 0.44 1.59
CA ILE A 164 24.30 1.10 0.28
C ILE A 164 24.54 0.07 -0.84
N ALA A 165 25.30 -1.00 -0.57
CA ALA A 165 25.54 -2.07 -1.53
C ALA A 165 24.24 -2.84 -1.86
N ILE A 166 23.40 -3.10 -0.85
CA ILE A 166 22.10 -3.74 -1.03
C ILE A 166 21.13 -2.83 -1.80
N SER A 167 21.14 -1.51 -1.57
CA SER A 167 20.28 -0.58 -2.33
C SER A 167 20.69 -0.49 -3.80
N ASN A 168 21.99 -0.52 -4.11
CA ASN A 168 22.48 -0.50 -5.49
C ASN A 168 22.29 -1.83 -6.23
N ALA A 169 22.19 -2.96 -5.51
CA ALA A 169 21.92 -4.26 -6.12
C ALA A 169 20.47 -4.44 -6.60
N LEU A 170 19.57 -3.50 -6.29
CA LEU A 170 18.14 -3.55 -6.62
C LEU A 170 17.72 -2.62 -7.76
N LEU A 171 18.62 -1.77 -8.25
CA LEU A 171 18.33 -0.78 -9.29
C LEU A 171 18.99 -1.15 -10.61
N PHE A 172 18.29 -0.93 -11.73
CA PHE A 172 18.84 -1.18 -13.05
C PHE A 172 19.92 -0.13 -13.39
N SER A 173 20.84 -0.47 -14.29
CA SER A 173 21.80 0.50 -14.83
C SER A 173 21.12 1.50 -15.78
N GLU A 174 21.71 2.69 -15.95
CA GLU A 174 21.19 3.70 -16.90
C GLU A 174 21.05 3.14 -18.32
N GLU A 175 21.97 2.27 -18.76
CA GLU A 175 21.91 1.63 -20.07
C GLU A 175 20.72 0.68 -20.18
N GLN A 176 20.43 -0.11 -19.14
CA GLN A 176 19.26 -1.00 -19.13
C GLN A 176 17.95 -0.22 -19.19
N TYR A 177 17.81 0.86 -18.42
CA TYR A 177 16.63 1.71 -18.50
C TYR A 177 16.46 2.31 -19.90
N LYS A 178 17.54 2.83 -20.48
CA LYS A 178 17.51 3.45 -21.80
C LYS A 178 17.09 2.44 -22.87
N ASN A 179 17.71 1.28 -22.89
CA ASN A 179 17.39 0.23 -23.87
C ASN A 179 15.93 -0.23 -23.74
N GLU A 180 15.44 -0.44 -22.52
CA GLU A 180 14.04 -0.84 -22.32
C GLU A 180 13.07 0.27 -22.72
N PHE A 181 13.39 1.54 -22.43
CA PHE A 181 12.56 2.67 -22.83
C PHE A 181 12.50 2.88 -24.34
N GLU A 182 13.62 2.75 -25.05
CA GLU A 182 13.67 2.82 -26.52
C GLU A 182 12.82 1.71 -27.15
N ASN A 183 12.98 0.46 -26.70
CA ASN A 183 12.15 -0.66 -27.15
C ASN A 183 10.66 -0.45 -26.84
N TRP A 184 10.36 0.12 -25.67
CA TRP A 184 8.99 0.40 -25.24
C TRP A 184 8.36 1.53 -26.05
N ILE A 185 9.12 2.58 -26.39
CA ILE A 185 8.69 3.67 -27.27
C ILE A 185 8.28 3.11 -28.63
N ASP A 186 9.13 2.25 -29.21
CA ASP A 186 8.86 1.64 -30.51
C ASP A 186 7.64 0.72 -30.46
N ARG A 187 7.51 -0.09 -29.39
CA ARG A 187 6.38 -1.01 -29.20
C ARG A 187 5.03 -0.30 -29.12
N PHE A 188 4.97 0.87 -28.49
CA PHE A 188 3.73 1.63 -28.28
C PHE A 188 3.65 2.89 -29.14
N GLU A 189 4.53 3.01 -30.14
CA GLU A 189 4.60 4.12 -31.10
C GLU A 189 4.57 5.52 -30.44
N LYS A 190 5.25 5.64 -29.30
CA LYS A 190 5.27 6.87 -28.49
C LYS A 190 6.11 7.95 -29.18
N LYS A 191 5.68 9.20 -29.04
CA LYS A 191 6.37 10.36 -29.62
C LYS A 191 6.45 11.46 -28.58
N TYR A 192 7.64 12.03 -28.42
CA TYR A 192 7.91 13.07 -27.44
C TYR A 192 8.69 14.21 -28.09
N ASP A 193 8.41 15.43 -27.67
CA ASP A 193 9.36 16.51 -27.87
C ASP A 193 10.55 16.40 -26.90
N VAL A 194 11.59 17.19 -27.13
CA VAL A 194 12.83 17.16 -26.34
C VAL A 194 12.57 17.49 -24.86
N SER A 195 11.60 18.36 -24.57
CA SER A 195 11.28 18.80 -23.21
C SER A 195 10.51 17.73 -22.43
N GLU A 196 9.64 16.98 -23.11
CA GLU A 196 8.84 15.92 -22.53
C GLU A 196 9.62 14.60 -22.39
N PHE A 197 10.53 14.30 -23.32
CA PHE A 197 11.31 13.04 -23.32
C PHE A 197 11.98 12.77 -21.97
N LYS A 198 12.67 13.78 -21.40
CA LYS A 198 13.36 13.62 -20.12
C LYS A 198 12.40 13.33 -18.96
N LYS A 199 11.23 13.97 -18.96
CA LYS A 199 10.18 13.75 -17.95
C LYS A 199 9.63 12.32 -18.08
N ARG A 200 9.23 11.91 -19.30
CA ARG A 200 8.65 10.59 -19.58
C ARG A 200 9.62 9.46 -19.29
N PHE A 201 10.88 9.62 -19.67
CA PHE A 201 11.93 8.66 -19.33
C PHE A 201 12.09 8.50 -17.81
N SER A 202 12.11 9.61 -17.06
CA SER A 202 12.21 9.54 -15.60
C SER A 202 11.02 8.82 -14.95
N ILE A 203 9.80 9.05 -15.44
CA ILE A 203 8.59 8.37 -14.96
C ILE A 203 8.64 6.88 -15.28
N PHE A 204 9.03 6.54 -16.52
CA PHE A 204 9.19 5.18 -16.97
C PHE A 204 10.15 4.38 -16.07
N LYS A 205 11.30 4.97 -15.71
CA LYS A 205 12.26 4.35 -14.77
C LYS A 205 11.59 4.00 -13.44
N SER A 206 10.86 4.93 -12.85
CA SER A 206 10.15 4.70 -11.58
C SER A 206 9.10 3.59 -11.69
N ASN A 207 8.38 3.53 -12.81
CA ASN A 207 7.40 2.46 -13.05
C ASN A 207 8.08 1.11 -13.33
N MET A 208 9.24 1.09 -13.99
CA MET A 208 10.06 -0.12 -14.17
C MET A 208 10.57 -0.67 -12.83
N ASP A 209 11.05 0.19 -11.94
CA ASP A 209 11.45 -0.19 -10.59
C ASP A 209 10.27 -0.75 -9.79
N PHE A 210 9.10 -0.12 -9.90
CA PHE A 210 7.88 -0.58 -9.25
C PHE A 210 7.44 -1.96 -9.75
N VAL A 211 7.42 -2.18 -11.07
CA VAL A 211 7.09 -3.49 -11.68
C VAL A 211 8.06 -4.56 -11.20
N HIS A 212 9.37 -4.29 -11.22
CA HIS A 212 10.38 -5.25 -10.77
C HIS A 212 10.23 -5.58 -9.28
N SER A 213 10.09 -4.55 -8.44
CA SER A 213 9.88 -4.70 -7.00
C SER A 213 8.60 -5.48 -6.68
N TRP A 214 7.50 -5.21 -7.36
CA TRP A 214 6.25 -5.95 -7.19
C TRP A 214 6.40 -7.42 -7.58
N ASN A 215 6.92 -7.68 -8.78
CA ASN A 215 7.03 -9.04 -9.32
C ASN A 215 8.02 -9.91 -8.51
N SER A 216 8.98 -9.30 -7.78
CA SER A 216 9.87 -10.02 -6.86
C SER A 216 9.16 -10.65 -5.65
N LYS A 217 7.93 -10.21 -5.33
CA LYS A 217 7.14 -10.68 -4.17
C LYS A 217 6.39 -11.99 -4.43
N ASN A 218 6.44 -12.51 -5.67
CA ASN A 218 5.76 -13.74 -6.06
C ASN A 218 4.23 -13.73 -5.80
N SER A 219 3.59 -12.60 -6.09
CA SER A 219 2.13 -12.39 -6.01
C SER A 219 1.40 -13.05 -7.19
N GLN A 220 0.10 -13.33 -7.04
CA GLN A 220 -0.77 -13.70 -8.16
C GLN A 220 -1.00 -12.52 -9.12
N THR A 221 -0.90 -11.28 -8.63
CA THR A 221 -0.93 -10.07 -9.46
C THR A 221 0.43 -9.91 -10.14
N VAL A 222 0.48 -10.01 -11.47
CA VAL A 222 1.70 -9.75 -12.25
C VAL A 222 1.58 -8.42 -12.99
N LEU A 223 2.59 -7.57 -12.84
CA LEU A 223 2.66 -6.25 -13.47
C LEU A 223 3.56 -6.27 -14.71
N GLY A 224 3.35 -5.31 -15.61
CA GLY A 224 4.15 -5.12 -16.81
C GLY A 224 4.14 -3.68 -17.31
N LEU A 225 5.16 -3.34 -18.10
CA LEU A 225 5.32 -2.02 -18.71
C LEU A 225 4.42 -1.90 -19.95
N ASN A 226 3.13 -1.64 -19.71
CA ASN A 226 2.13 -1.40 -20.75
C ASN A 226 2.23 0.03 -21.32
N HIS A 227 1.28 0.42 -22.18
CA HIS A 227 1.29 1.74 -22.85
C HIS A 227 1.14 2.94 -21.89
N LEU A 228 0.84 2.73 -20.61
CA LEU A 228 0.69 3.76 -19.57
C LEU A 228 1.95 3.92 -18.70
N ALA A 229 3.04 3.20 -19.00
CA ALA A 229 4.24 3.17 -18.19
C ALA A 229 5.02 4.50 -18.14
N ASP A 230 4.72 5.47 -19.01
CA ASP A 230 5.27 6.82 -19.01
C ASP A 230 4.40 7.85 -18.27
N LEU A 231 3.31 7.41 -17.63
CA LEU A 231 2.43 8.25 -16.82
C LEU A 231 2.69 8.05 -15.34
N THR A 232 2.71 9.17 -14.60
CA THR A 232 2.59 9.12 -13.15
C THR A 232 1.21 8.61 -12.76
N ASN A 233 1.06 8.07 -11.54
CA ASN A 233 -0.24 7.69 -11.00
C ASN A 233 -1.27 8.83 -11.07
N LEU A 234 -0.83 10.07 -10.81
CA LEU A 234 -1.69 11.25 -10.84
C LEU A 234 -2.18 11.56 -12.26
N GLU A 235 -1.29 11.54 -13.25
CA GLU A 235 -1.66 11.72 -14.66
C GLU A 235 -2.61 10.61 -15.14
N TYR A 236 -2.29 9.36 -14.82
CA TYR A 236 -3.12 8.20 -15.13
C TYR A 236 -4.53 8.36 -14.55
N ARG A 237 -4.64 8.67 -13.25
CA ARG A 237 -5.94 8.86 -12.58
C ARG A 237 -6.73 10.00 -13.18
N GLN A 238 -6.07 11.07 -13.61
CA GLN A 238 -6.72 12.22 -14.21
C GLN A 238 -7.25 11.93 -15.63
N PHE A 239 -6.55 11.12 -16.42
CA PHE A 239 -6.88 10.93 -17.84
C PHE A 239 -7.74 9.70 -18.13
N TYR A 240 -7.62 8.63 -17.34
CA TYR A 240 -8.22 7.33 -17.65
C TYR A 240 -9.36 6.92 -16.72
N LEU A 241 -9.51 7.60 -15.58
CA LEU A 241 -10.59 7.35 -14.64
C LEU A 241 -11.71 8.38 -14.83
N GLY A 242 -12.91 8.07 -14.35
CA GLY A 242 -14.06 8.94 -14.59
C GLY A 242 -15.34 8.56 -13.87
N THR A 243 -15.38 7.42 -13.18
CA THR A 243 -16.44 7.20 -12.21
C THR A 243 -16.06 7.96 -10.94
N HIS A 244 -17.02 8.50 -10.20
CA HIS A 244 -16.76 9.11 -8.90
C HIS A 244 -17.88 8.73 -7.93
N LYS A 245 -17.74 7.56 -7.29
CA LYS A 245 -18.77 7.02 -6.40
C LYS A 245 -18.18 6.68 -5.03
N LYS A 246 -18.74 7.29 -3.99
CA LYS A 246 -18.57 6.82 -2.61
C LYS A 246 -19.73 5.88 -2.28
N ALA A 247 -19.48 4.57 -2.30
CA ALA A 247 -20.49 3.57 -2.04
C ALA A 247 -20.86 3.50 -0.55
N VAL A 248 -22.11 3.13 -0.28
CA VAL A 248 -22.62 2.81 1.05
C VAL A 248 -22.96 1.33 1.05
N LEU A 249 -22.11 0.52 1.67
CA LEU A 249 -22.29 -0.93 1.69
C LEU A 249 -23.60 -1.31 2.37
N GLY A 250 -24.23 -2.39 1.90
CA GLY A 250 -25.54 -2.84 2.37
C GLY A 250 -26.73 -2.04 1.83
N THR A 251 -26.52 -1.01 0.99
CA THR A 251 -27.61 -0.34 0.28
C THR A 251 -28.39 -1.38 -0.53
N PRO A 252 -29.69 -1.60 -0.24
CA PRO A 252 -30.47 -2.63 -0.91
C PRO A 252 -30.58 -2.37 -2.42
N GLY A 253 -30.31 -3.40 -3.21
CA GLY A 253 -30.63 -3.43 -4.63
C GLY A 253 -32.08 -3.84 -4.89
N ASN A 254 -32.50 -3.82 -6.15
CA ASN A 254 -33.78 -4.39 -6.62
C ASN A 254 -33.55 -5.65 -7.49
N HIS A 255 -32.32 -6.17 -7.52
CA HIS A 255 -32.04 -7.51 -8.02
C HIS A 255 -32.72 -8.55 -7.12
N GLU A 256 -33.55 -9.39 -7.72
CA GLU A 256 -34.20 -10.51 -7.05
C GLU A 256 -33.31 -11.74 -7.22
N VAL A 257 -32.65 -12.15 -6.15
CA VAL A 257 -31.80 -13.33 -6.15
C VAL A 257 -32.63 -14.55 -6.52
N SER A 258 -32.17 -15.32 -7.50
CA SER A 258 -32.85 -16.56 -7.85
C SER A 258 -32.81 -17.53 -6.65
N ASN A 259 -33.96 -18.01 -6.17
CA ASN A 259 -34.08 -18.91 -5.00
C ASN A 259 -33.44 -20.31 -5.21
N LEU A 260 -32.51 -20.47 -6.14
CA LEU A 260 -31.78 -21.71 -6.40
C LEU A 260 -30.53 -21.79 -5.50
N GLN A 261 -30.77 -21.77 -4.20
CA GLN A 261 -29.76 -21.97 -3.15
C GLN A 261 -29.25 -23.43 -3.07
N SER A 262 -29.46 -24.30 -4.09
CA SER A 262 -29.22 -25.75 -3.94
C SER A 262 -28.74 -26.55 -5.17
N VAL A 263 -28.28 -25.93 -6.27
CA VAL A 263 -27.86 -26.72 -7.47
C VAL A 263 -26.39 -26.59 -7.85
N PHE A 264 -25.61 -25.71 -7.23
CA PHE A 264 -24.23 -25.47 -7.66
C PHE A 264 -23.25 -25.66 -6.51
N GLY A 265 -22.62 -26.83 -6.48
CA GLY A 265 -21.32 -26.95 -5.84
C GLY A 265 -20.32 -26.08 -6.59
N ASP A 266 -19.72 -25.11 -5.89
CA ASP A 266 -18.38 -24.48 -5.98
C ASP A 266 -17.52 -24.57 -7.26
N SER A 267 -18.08 -24.82 -8.45
CA SER A 267 -17.33 -25.11 -9.68
C SER A 267 -17.94 -24.50 -10.96
N ALA A 268 -19.03 -23.73 -10.89
CA ALA A 268 -19.64 -23.16 -12.09
C ALA A 268 -18.85 -21.92 -12.57
N THR A 269 -18.02 -22.10 -13.59
CA THR A 269 -17.40 -20.98 -14.33
C THR A 269 -18.42 -20.37 -15.28
N VAL A 270 -18.53 -19.05 -15.29
CA VAL A 270 -19.33 -18.27 -16.24
C VAL A 270 -18.38 -17.43 -17.08
N ASP A 271 -18.51 -17.52 -18.41
CA ASP A 271 -17.76 -16.67 -19.33
C ASP A 271 -18.65 -16.29 -20.52
N TRP A 272 -19.16 -15.06 -20.53
CA TRP A 272 -20.05 -14.57 -21.58
C TRP A 272 -19.34 -14.29 -22.90
N ARG A 273 -17.99 -14.23 -22.91
CA ARG A 273 -17.20 -14.08 -24.14
C ARG A 273 -17.41 -15.30 -25.04
N GLN A 274 -17.42 -16.49 -24.45
CA GLN A 274 -17.63 -17.76 -25.16
C GLN A 274 -19.06 -17.91 -25.71
N LYS A 275 -20.01 -17.14 -25.18
CA LYS A 275 -21.41 -17.11 -25.59
C LYS A 275 -21.73 -15.98 -26.57
N GLY A 276 -20.71 -15.25 -27.03
CA GLY A 276 -20.86 -14.14 -27.97
C GLY A 276 -21.48 -12.88 -27.38
N ALA A 277 -21.74 -12.81 -26.07
CA ALA A 277 -22.39 -11.68 -25.41
C ALA A 277 -21.41 -10.60 -24.91
N VAL A 278 -20.21 -10.53 -25.50
CA VAL A 278 -19.19 -9.53 -25.18
C VAL A 278 -18.57 -9.05 -26.49
N SER A 279 -18.73 -7.76 -26.79
CA SER A 279 -18.09 -7.10 -27.94
C SER A 279 -16.55 -7.04 -27.79
N PRO A 280 -15.79 -6.74 -28.85
CA PRO A 280 -14.34 -6.52 -28.75
C PRO A 280 -13.94 -5.49 -27.68
N ILE A 281 -12.69 -5.55 -27.22
CA ILE A 281 -12.11 -4.51 -26.36
C ILE A 281 -12.06 -3.19 -27.12
N LYS A 282 -12.54 -2.13 -26.49
CA LYS A 282 -12.46 -0.76 -26.97
C LYS A 282 -11.44 0.05 -26.17
N ASP A 283 -11.19 1.29 -26.57
CA ASP A 283 -10.25 2.20 -25.89
C ASP A 283 -10.90 3.58 -25.69
N GLN A 284 -11.07 3.98 -24.44
CA GLN A 284 -11.65 5.27 -24.06
C GLN A 284 -10.71 6.45 -24.30
N GLY A 285 -9.41 6.19 -24.49
CA GLY A 285 -8.39 7.23 -24.60
C GLY A 285 -8.27 8.09 -23.34
N GLN A 286 -7.85 9.34 -23.50
CA GLN A 286 -7.67 10.31 -22.39
C GLN A 286 -8.97 11.06 -22.09
N CYS A 287 -10.03 10.31 -21.80
CA CYS A 287 -11.36 10.83 -21.47
C CYS A 287 -11.93 10.00 -20.31
N GLY A 288 -12.47 10.65 -19.28
CA GLY A 288 -13.10 10.00 -18.13
C GLY A 288 -14.49 9.42 -18.44
N SER A 289 -14.60 8.63 -19.50
CA SER A 289 -15.85 8.09 -20.05
C SER A 289 -16.03 6.60 -19.77
N CYS A 290 -15.21 5.97 -18.91
CA CYS A 290 -15.31 4.55 -18.54
C CYS A 290 -16.75 4.09 -18.19
N TRP A 291 -17.54 4.96 -17.56
CA TRP A 291 -18.96 4.73 -17.26
C TRP A 291 -19.79 4.43 -18.53
N SER A 292 -19.51 5.12 -19.64
CA SER A 292 -20.20 4.89 -20.92
C SER A 292 -19.86 3.52 -21.51
N PHE A 293 -18.59 3.11 -21.48
CA PHE A 293 -18.13 1.78 -21.92
C PHE A 293 -18.67 0.64 -21.06
N SER A 294 -18.73 0.85 -19.74
CA SER A 294 -19.35 -0.10 -18.82
C SER A 294 -20.86 -0.26 -19.11
N THR A 295 -21.54 0.85 -19.40
CA THR A 295 -22.97 0.87 -19.75
C THR A 295 -23.21 0.16 -21.07
N THR A 296 -22.56 0.58 -22.16
CA THR A 296 -22.73 -0.01 -23.49
C THR A 296 -22.44 -1.50 -23.45
N GLY A 297 -21.33 -1.94 -22.86
CA GLY A 297 -21.00 -3.37 -22.78
C GLY A 297 -22.05 -4.23 -22.07
N SER A 298 -22.76 -3.66 -21.08
CA SER A 298 -23.86 -4.35 -20.37
C SER A 298 -25.14 -4.40 -21.22
N VAL A 299 -25.47 -3.32 -21.92
CA VAL A 299 -26.62 -3.27 -22.86
C VAL A 299 -26.37 -4.16 -24.07
N GLU A 300 -25.16 -4.15 -24.64
CA GLU A 300 -24.74 -5.01 -25.74
C GLU A 300 -24.89 -6.49 -25.36
N GLY A 301 -24.42 -6.87 -24.17
CA GLY A 301 -24.54 -8.23 -23.65
C GLY A 301 -25.98 -8.66 -23.46
N ALA A 302 -26.80 -7.82 -22.81
CA ALA A 302 -28.22 -8.11 -22.60
C ALA A 302 -29.00 -8.17 -23.92
N HIS A 303 -28.71 -7.28 -24.87
CA HIS A 303 -29.30 -7.28 -26.21
C HIS A 303 -28.94 -8.55 -26.97
N GLN A 304 -27.67 -8.97 -26.91
CA GLN A 304 -27.24 -10.20 -27.54
C GLN A 304 -27.93 -11.43 -26.95
N ILE A 305 -28.03 -11.51 -25.62
CA ILE A 305 -28.68 -12.63 -24.94
C ILE A 305 -30.16 -12.74 -25.34
N LYS A 306 -30.86 -11.59 -25.46
CA LYS A 306 -32.28 -11.55 -25.82
C LYS A 306 -32.54 -11.80 -27.30
N SER A 307 -31.76 -11.20 -28.19
CA SER A 307 -32.04 -11.16 -29.63
C SER A 307 -31.23 -12.19 -30.44
N GLY A 308 -30.11 -12.67 -29.90
CA GLY A 308 -29.11 -13.45 -30.64
C GLY A 308 -28.22 -12.64 -31.58
N ASN A 309 -28.41 -11.31 -31.67
CA ASN A 309 -27.59 -10.41 -32.47
C ASN A 309 -26.72 -9.45 -31.63
N MET A 310 -25.39 -9.51 -31.84
CA MET A 310 -24.44 -8.55 -31.27
C MET A 310 -24.48 -7.26 -32.07
N VAL A 311 -24.65 -6.13 -31.38
CA VAL A 311 -24.63 -4.78 -31.96
C VAL A 311 -23.71 -3.96 -31.09
N GLU A 312 -22.66 -3.37 -31.66
CA GLU A 312 -21.78 -2.45 -30.93
C GLU A 312 -22.48 -1.09 -30.78
N LEU A 313 -22.63 -0.62 -29.55
CA LEU A 313 -23.35 0.61 -29.20
C LEU A 313 -22.38 1.78 -29.02
N SER A 314 -22.88 2.99 -29.25
CA SER A 314 -22.08 4.21 -29.22
C SER A 314 -21.86 4.72 -27.80
N GLU A 315 -20.63 4.66 -27.32
CA GLU A 315 -20.24 5.36 -26.11
C GLU A 315 -20.34 6.88 -26.28
N GLN A 316 -20.04 7.40 -27.48
CA GLN A 316 -20.10 8.84 -27.76
C GLN A 316 -21.51 9.40 -27.63
N ASN A 317 -22.52 8.63 -28.03
CA ASN A 317 -23.91 9.00 -27.82
C ASN A 317 -24.19 9.23 -26.33
N LEU A 318 -23.72 8.36 -25.44
CA LEU A 318 -23.89 8.55 -24.00
C LEU A 318 -23.11 9.77 -23.49
N VAL A 319 -21.83 9.90 -23.90
CA VAL A 319 -20.94 11.01 -23.53
C VAL A 319 -21.54 12.37 -23.88
N ASP A 320 -22.19 12.48 -25.05
CA ASP A 320 -22.72 13.74 -25.56
C ASP A 320 -24.16 14.05 -25.12
N CYS A 321 -24.95 13.03 -24.78
CA CYS A 321 -26.41 13.17 -24.63
C CYS A 321 -26.95 12.96 -23.21
N SER A 322 -26.24 12.26 -22.32
CA SER A 322 -26.79 11.90 -20.99
C SER A 322 -26.52 12.95 -19.88
N THR A 323 -26.27 14.20 -20.27
CA THR A 323 -26.01 15.28 -19.32
C THR A 323 -27.24 15.66 -18.49
N SER A 324 -28.44 15.51 -19.05
CA SER A 324 -29.70 15.74 -18.34
C SER A 324 -29.92 14.77 -17.17
N GLU A 325 -29.40 13.55 -17.29
CA GLU A 325 -29.51 12.47 -16.31
C GLU A 325 -28.42 12.56 -15.24
N GLY A 326 -27.40 13.39 -15.45
CA GLY A 326 -26.37 13.72 -14.45
C GLY A 326 -24.94 13.35 -14.84
N ASN A 327 -24.71 12.76 -16.01
CA ASN A 327 -23.35 12.49 -16.50
C ASN A 327 -22.67 13.79 -16.99
N MET A 328 -21.34 13.78 -17.03
CA MET A 328 -20.51 14.96 -17.33
C MET A 328 -19.52 14.71 -18.47
N GLY A 329 -19.88 13.83 -19.42
CA GLY A 329 -19.03 13.45 -20.54
C GLY A 329 -17.67 12.89 -20.07
N CYS A 330 -16.57 13.47 -20.55
CA CYS A 330 -15.21 13.11 -20.13
C CYS A 330 -14.85 13.53 -18.70
N ASN A 331 -15.66 14.34 -18.02
CA ASN A 331 -15.44 14.68 -16.60
C ASN A 331 -16.05 13.66 -15.65
N GLY A 332 -16.63 12.58 -16.20
CA GLY A 332 -17.12 11.47 -15.43
C GLY A 332 -18.62 11.25 -15.47
N GLY A 333 -19.05 10.16 -14.85
CA GLY A 333 -20.45 9.70 -14.89
C GLY A 333 -20.69 8.41 -14.14
N LEU A 334 -21.94 7.94 -14.19
CA LEU A 334 -22.40 6.67 -13.61
C LEU A 334 -23.25 5.92 -14.62
N MET A 335 -23.16 4.59 -14.56
CA MET A 335 -23.87 3.70 -15.48
C MET A 335 -25.39 3.82 -15.33
N ASP A 336 -25.90 4.01 -14.11
CA ASP A 336 -27.33 4.17 -13.84
C ASP A 336 -27.93 5.40 -14.55
N TYR A 337 -27.20 6.52 -14.61
CA TYR A 337 -27.63 7.71 -15.37
C TYR A 337 -27.65 7.47 -16.87
N ALA A 338 -26.69 6.68 -17.36
CA ALA A 338 -26.65 6.30 -18.76
C ALA A 338 -27.80 5.33 -19.11
N PHE A 339 -28.14 4.39 -18.22
CA PHE A 339 -29.34 3.56 -18.38
C PHE A 339 -30.61 4.40 -18.41
N GLU A 340 -30.74 5.35 -17.48
CA GLU A 340 -31.89 6.27 -17.47
C GLU A 340 -32.02 7.03 -18.79
N TYR A 341 -30.90 7.53 -19.34
CA TYR A 341 -30.90 8.16 -20.66
C TYR A 341 -31.43 7.23 -21.75
N ILE A 342 -30.96 5.98 -21.82
CA ILE A 342 -31.41 5.03 -22.86
C ILE A 342 -32.91 4.76 -22.74
N ILE A 343 -33.44 4.69 -21.52
CA ILE A 343 -34.87 4.52 -21.23
C ILE A 343 -35.67 5.74 -21.71
N THR A 344 -35.29 6.94 -21.27
CA THR A 344 -36.03 8.19 -21.56
C THR A 344 -35.92 8.59 -23.02
N ASN A 345 -34.75 8.40 -23.62
CA ASN A 345 -34.48 8.65 -25.04
C ASN A 345 -35.11 7.58 -25.95
N ASN A 346 -35.54 6.45 -25.37
CA ASN A 346 -36.10 5.30 -26.07
C ASN A 346 -35.15 4.82 -27.18
N GLY A 347 -33.87 4.65 -26.84
CA GLY A 347 -32.86 4.13 -27.75
C GLY A 347 -31.45 4.68 -27.51
N ILE A 348 -30.49 3.98 -28.09
CA ILE A 348 -29.08 4.39 -28.20
C ILE A 348 -28.57 4.03 -29.59
N ASP A 349 -27.76 4.90 -30.20
CA ASP A 349 -27.17 4.69 -31.53
C ASP A 349 -26.10 3.59 -31.53
N THR A 350 -25.86 3.00 -32.70
CA THR A 350 -24.70 2.10 -32.89
C THR A 350 -23.38 2.87 -32.92
N GLU A 351 -22.28 2.19 -32.56
CA GLU A 351 -20.92 2.73 -32.69
C GLU A 351 -20.63 3.17 -34.14
N SER A 352 -21.08 2.38 -35.12
CA SER A 352 -20.85 2.69 -36.54
C SER A 352 -21.53 3.98 -37.02
N SER A 353 -22.67 4.33 -36.44
CA SER A 353 -23.44 5.54 -36.80
C SER A 353 -23.03 6.78 -36.00
N TYR A 354 -22.47 6.58 -34.80
CA TYR A 354 -22.00 7.64 -33.93
C TYR A 354 -20.66 7.25 -33.30
N PRO A 355 -19.54 7.34 -34.06
CA PRO A 355 -18.26 6.84 -33.61
C PRO A 355 -17.68 7.59 -32.42
N TYR A 356 -16.90 6.88 -31.59
CA TYR A 356 -16.21 7.43 -30.44
C TYR A 356 -15.08 8.39 -30.81
N THR A 357 -15.03 9.55 -30.14
CA THR A 357 -14.05 10.62 -30.39
C THR A 357 -13.19 10.97 -29.18
N ALA A 358 -13.35 10.28 -28.04
CA ALA A 358 -12.60 10.51 -26.80
C ALA A 358 -12.64 11.98 -26.32
N SER A 359 -13.76 12.65 -26.53
CA SER A 359 -13.96 14.06 -26.16
C SER A 359 -15.43 14.31 -25.85
N SER A 360 -15.73 15.15 -24.87
CA SER A 360 -17.10 15.64 -24.69
C SER A 360 -17.49 16.47 -25.92
N GLY A 361 -18.48 16.02 -26.67
CA GLY A 361 -19.09 16.79 -27.73
C GLY A 361 -19.82 18.01 -27.18
N THR A 362 -19.96 19.03 -28.01
CA THR A 362 -20.72 20.25 -27.66
C THR A 362 -22.21 20.12 -27.93
N THR A 363 -22.66 19.06 -28.62
CA THR A 363 -24.06 18.85 -28.99
C THR A 363 -24.33 17.36 -29.15
N CYS A 364 -25.43 16.90 -28.55
CA CYS A 364 -25.97 15.56 -28.75
C CYS A 364 -26.43 15.34 -30.21
N LYS A 365 -25.96 14.27 -30.85
CA LYS A 365 -26.28 13.93 -32.25
C LYS A 365 -27.09 12.65 -32.42
N TYR A 366 -27.76 12.19 -31.37
CA TYR A 366 -28.59 10.98 -31.41
C TYR A 366 -29.59 11.03 -32.59
N ASN A 367 -29.71 9.93 -33.31
CA ASN A 367 -30.69 9.79 -34.39
C ASN A 367 -31.44 8.47 -34.25
N LYS A 368 -32.75 8.54 -33.96
CA LYS A 368 -33.62 7.36 -33.82
C LYS A 368 -33.52 6.34 -34.97
N ALA A 369 -33.23 6.77 -36.20
CA ALA A 369 -33.06 5.86 -37.34
C ALA A 369 -31.82 4.95 -37.22
N ASN A 370 -30.86 5.32 -36.37
CA ASN A 370 -29.60 4.63 -36.12
C ASN A 370 -29.59 3.87 -34.78
N SER A 371 -30.73 3.81 -34.09
CA SER A 371 -30.82 3.16 -32.79
C SER A 371 -30.52 1.66 -32.90
N GLY A 372 -29.49 1.21 -32.17
CA GLY A 372 -29.03 -0.17 -32.12
C GLY A 372 -29.66 -1.01 -31.00
N ALA A 373 -30.12 -0.37 -29.92
CA ALA A 373 -30.76 -1.05 -28.80
C ALA A 373 -31.67 -0.11 -28.01
N THR A 374 -32.60 -0.70 -27.25
CA THR A 374 -33.45 -0.05 -26.26
C THR A 374 -33.43 -0.85 -24.97
N ILE A 375 -33.65 -0.22 -23.82
CA ILE A 375 -33.86 -0.92 -22.54
C ILE A 375 -35.14 -0.38 -21.89
N SER A 376 -35.81 -1.24 -21.11
CA SER A 376 -37.08 -0.92 -20.43
C SER A 376 -36.90 -0.47 -18.98
N SER A 377 -35.85 -0.94 -18.33
CA SER A 377 -35.48 -0.65 -16.94
C SER A 377 -34.05 -1.13 -16.68
N TYR A 378 -33.56 -0.97 -15.46
CA TYR A 378 -32.32 -1.58 -14.98
C TYR A 378 -32.50 -2.09 -13.55
N LYS A 379 -31.65 -3.03 -13.14
CA LYS A 379 -31.61 -3.58 -11.79
C LYS A 379 -30.26 -3.29 -11.14
N ASN A 380 -30.32 -2.82 -9.90
CA ASN A 380 -29.19 -2.60 -9.01
C ASN A 380 -28.99 -3.83 -8.12
N ILE A 381 -27.73 -4.21 -7.94
CA ILE A 381 -27.32 -5.27 -7.03
C ILE A 381 -27.07 -4.67 -5.64
N THR A 382 -27.36 -5.43 -4.59
CA THR A 382 -27.11 -5.00 -3.20
C THR A 382 -25.63 -4.65 -3.02
N ALA A 383 -25.36 -3.42 -2.57
CA ALA A 383 -24.00 -2.90 -2.49
C ALA A 383 -23.11 -3.75 -1.57
N GLY A 384 -22.06 -4.34 -2.15
CA GLY A 384 -21.07 -5.18 -1.48
C GLY A 384 -21.39 -6.68 -1.49
N SER A 385 -22.53 -7.10 -2.04
CA SER A 385 -22.87 -8.52 -2.12
C SER A 385 -22.24 -9.19 -3.36
N GLU A 386 -21.07 -9.81 -3.18
CA GLU A 386 -20.43 -10.61 -4.25
C GLU A 386 -21.28 -11.81 -4.68
N SER A 387 -22.12 -12.36 -3.78
CA SER A 387 -23.05 -13.44 -4.11
C SER A 387 -24.18 -12.98 -5.03
N ASP A 388 -24.77 -11.81 -4.78
CA ASP A 388 -25.83 -11.25 -5.63
C ASP A 388 -25.24 -10.85 -6.99
N LEU A 389 -24.01 -10.33 -7.01
CA LEU A 389 -23.29 -10.05 -8.26
C LEU A 389 -23.06 -11.34 -9.05
N ALA A 390 -22.67 -12.45 -8.40
CA ALA A 390 -22.48 -13.73 -9.07
C ALA A 390 -23.79 -14.27 -9.66
N ASP A 391 -24.90 -14.17 -8.91
CA ASP A 391 -26.24 -14.55 -9.39
C ASP A 391 -26.65 -13.73 -10.60
N ALA A 392 -26.52 -12.39 -10.53
CA ALA A 392 -26.81 -11.50 -11.64
C ALA A 392 -25.95 -11.81 -12.86
N VAL A 393 -24.64 -11.99 -12.71
CA VAL A 393 -23.75 -12.33 -13.83
C VAL A 393 -24.16 -13.65 -14.49
N LYS A 394 -24.55 -14.64 -13.70
CA LYS A 394 -24.98 -15.94 -14.22
C LYS A 394 -26.32 -15.89 -14.95
N ASN A 395 -27.28 -15.17 -14.38
CA ASN A 395 -28.69 -15.24 -14.78
C ASN A 395 -29.11 -14.12 -15.73
N ALA A 396 -28.45 -12.96 -15.69
CA ALA A 396 -28.80 -11.79 -16.50
C ALA A 396 -27.82 -11.51 -17.65
N GLY A 397 -26.54 -11.81 -17.48
CA GLY A 397 -25.51 -11.50 -18.49
C GLY A 397 -24.33 -10.72 -17.91
N PRO A 398 -23.54 -10.04 -18.76
CA PRO A 398 -22.55 -9.08 -18.30
C PRO A 398 -23.18 -7.98 -17.41
N VAL A 399 -22.44 -7.54 -16.38
CA VAL A 399 -22.93 -6.58 -15.38
C VAL A 399 -21.96 -5.39 -15.31
N SER A 400 -22.51 -4.18 -15.35
CA SER A 400 -21.74 -2.94 -15.16
C SER A 400 -21.37 -2.81 -13.69
N VAL A 401 -20.10 -2.53 -13.40
CA VAL A 401 -19.62 -2.32 -12.03
C VAL A 401 -18.69 -1.11 -11.96
N ALA A 402 -18.58 -0.49 -10.78
CA ALA A 402 -17.51 0.45 -10.48
C ALA A 402 -16.51 -0.15 -9.48
N ILE A 403 -15.23 0.16 -9.66
CA ILE A 403 -14.12 -0.33 -8.81
C ILE A 403 -13.20 0.82 -8.39
N ASP A 404 -12.35 0.57 -7.40
CA ASP A 404 -11.14 1.35 -7.13
C ASP A 404 -10.01 0.88 -8.07
N ALA A 405 -9.67 1.72 -9.04
CA ALA A 405 -8.57 1.53 -9.98
C ALA A 405 -7.42 2.53 -9.70
N SER A 406 -7.41 3.21 -8.55
CA SER A 406 -6.48 4.32 -8.28
C SER A 406 -5.02 3.92 -8.13
N HIS A 407 -4.71 2.63 -8.01
CA HIS A 407 -3.39 2.11 -7.66
C HIS A 407 -2.46 1.89 -8.86
N ASN A 408 -1.15 2.06 -8.65
CA ASN A 408 -0.12 1.73 -9.65
C ASN A 408 -0.15 0.26 -10.08
N SER A 409 -0.52 -0.64 -9.15
CA SER A 409 -0.70 -2.07 -9.42
C SER A 409 -1.82 -2.31 -10.44
N PHE A 410 -2.89 -1.52 -10.41
CA PHE A 410 -3.95 -1.56 -11.42
C PHE A 410 -3.49 -0.94 -12.74
N GLN A 411 -2.90 0.26 -12.68
CA GLN A 411 -2.36 0.98 -13.86
C GLN A 411 -1.45 0.07 -14.70
N LEU A 412 -0.56 -0.68 -14.04
CA LEU A 412 0.46 -1.51 -14.66
C LEU A 412 0.12 -3.01 -14.63
N TYR A 413 -1.13 -3.37 -14.38
CA TYR A 413 -1.57 -4.76 -14.42
C TYR A 413 -1.26 -5.39 -15.79
N SER A 414 -0.74 -6.62 -15.77
CA SER A 414 -0.47 -7.40 -16.97
C SER A 414 -1.28 -8.69 -16.99
N HIS A 415 -1.19 -9.53 -15.97
CA HIS A 415 -1.92 -10.80 -15.93
C HIS A 415 -1.98 -11.39 -14.50
N GLY A 416 -2.64 -12.54 -14.37
CA GLY A 416 -2.87 -13.22 -13.10
C GLY A 416 -4.06 -12.66 -12.33
N ILE A 417 -4.33 -13.20 -11.14
CA ILE A 417 -5.47 -12.75 -10.32
C ILE A 417 -5.05 -11.48 -9.58
N TYR A 418 -5.66 -10.36 -9.96
CA TYR A 418 -5.44 -9.06 -9.35
C TYR A 418 -6.04 -9.01 -7.94
N TYR A 419 -5.16 -8.70 -6.99
CA TYR A 419 -5.48 -8.34 -5.63
C TYR A 419 -4.53 -7.26 -5.16
N ASP A 420 -5.08 -6.22 -4.54
CA ASP A 420 -4.33 -5.21 -3.79
C ASP A 420 -5.02 -4.98 -2.45
N ALA A 421 -4.30 -5.18 -1.35
CA ALA A 421 -4.85 -4.97 0.00
C ALA A 421 -5.18 -3.49 0.28
N SER A 422 -4.63 -2.57 -0.51
CA SER A 422 -4.83 -1.13 -0.37
C SER A 422 -6.09 -0.62 -1.06
N CYS A 423 -6.71 -1.45 -1.91
CA CYS A 423 -7.93 -1.12 -2.62
C CYS A 423 -9.07 -0.76 -1.68
N SER A 424 -9.80 0.31 -2.00
CA SER A 424 -11.02 0.69 -1.33
C SER A 424 -12.21 -0.13 -1.82
N SER A 425 -13.00 -0.66 -0.89
CA SER A 425 -14.33 -1.22 -1.24
C SER A 425 -15.41 -0.16 -1.39
N VAL A 426 -15.11 1.13 -1.18
CA VAL A 426 -16.13 2.20 -1.15
C VAL A 426 -15.80 3.43 -1.97
N ASN A 427 -14.52 3.76 -2.20
CA ASN A 427 -14.14 4.89 -3.04
C ASN A 427 -13.86 4.35 -4.45
N LEU A 428 -14.86 4.41 -5.31
CA LEU A 428 -14.82 3.83 -6.66
C LEU A 428 -14.58 4.93 -7.67
N ASP A 429 -13.64 4.70 -8.59
CA ASP A 429 -13.21 5.69 -9.56
C ASP A 429 -13.19 5.23 -11.02
N HIS A 430 -13.50 3.95 -11.28
CA HIS A 430 -13.49 3.38 -12.62
C HIS A 430 -14.68 2.49 -12.92
N GLY A 431 -15.36 2.72 -14.04
CA GLY A 431 -16.45 1.88 -14.54
C GLY A 431 -15.92 0.78 -15.45
N VAL A 432 -16.24 -0.49 -15.15
CA VAL A 432 -15.82 -1.67 -15.92
C VAL A 432 -16.97 -2.65 -16.07
N LEU A 433 -16.79 -3.72 -16.83
CA LEU A 433 -17.84 -4.71 -17.09
C LEU A 433 -17.41 -6.09 -16.60
N VAL A 434 -18.14 -6.66 -15.65
CA VAL A 434 -17.97 -8.06 -15.24
C VAL A 434 -18.66 -8.95 -16.29
N VAL A 435 -17.88 -9.77 -16.98
CA VAL A 435 -18.36 -10.65 -18.07
C VAL A 435 -18.39 -12.13 -17.67
N GLY A 436 -18.06 -12.43 -16.41
CA GLY A 436 -17.95 -13.80 -15.95
C GLY A 436 -17.21 -13.92 -14.63
N TYR A 437 -17.04 -15.15 -14.19
CA TYR A 437 -16.24 -15.52 -13.03
C TYR A 437 -15.82 -16.97 -13.13
N GLY A 438 -14.74 -17.34 -12.45
CA GLY A 438 -14.21 -18.69 -12.43
C GLY A 438 -13.39 -18.96 -11.19
N SER A 439 -12.80 -20.16 -11.14
CA SER A 439 -11.86 -20.56 -10.10
C SER A 439 -10.63 -21.22 -10.70
N GLY A 440 -9.51 -21.19 -9.99
CA GLY A 440 -8.26 -21.77 -10.45
C GLY A 440 -7.34 -20.76 -11.12
N THR A 441 -6.52 -21.23 -12.06
CA THR A 441 -5.60 -20.37 -12.80
C THR A 441 -6.32 -19.83 -14.04
N PRO A 442 -6.41 -18.50 -14.26
CA PRO A 442 -6.97 -17.94 -15.48
C PRO A 442 -6.31 -18.52 -16.74
N ASP A 443 -7.08 -18.72 -17.82
CA ASP A 443 -6.62 -19.39 -19.06
C ASP A 443 -5.38 -18.72 -19.72
N SER A 444 -5.14 -17.43 -19.49
CA SER A 444 -3.94 -16.75 -19.99
C SER A 444 -2.64 -17.21 -19.34
N ASP A 445 -2.68 -17.57 -18.06
CA ASP A 445 -1.52 -18.02 -17.32
C ASP A 445 -1.16 -19.49 -17.66
N SER A 446 -2.13 -20.26 -18.14
CA SER A 446 -1.93 -21.64 -18.65
C SER A 446 -1.05 -21.71 -19.91
N ARG A 447 -0.91 -20.62 -20.68
CA ARG A 447 -0.05 -20.57 -21.89
C ARG A 447 1.39 -20.14 -21.61
N VAL A 448 1.63 -19.35 -20.56
CA VAL A 448 2.96 -18.88 -20.18
C VAL A 448 3.80 -20.02 -19.56
N HIS A 449 3.14 -20.98 -18.90
CA HIS A 449 3.80 -22.07 -18.19
C HIS A 449 4.25 -23.28 -19.05
N LYS A 450 4.04 -23.26 -20.38
CA LYS A 450 4.52 -24.35 -21.25
C LYS A 450 5.99 -24.24 -21.67
N GLY A 451 6.66 -23.11 -21.40
CA GLY A 451 8.05 -22.86 -21.85
C GLY A 451 9.10 -22.63 -20.76
N SER A 452 8.72 -22.46 -19.49
CA SER A 452 9.67 -22.25 -18.39
C SER A 452 9.27 -23.11 -17.20
N GLN A 453 9.97 -24.23 -17.01
CA GLN A 453 9.85 -25.02 -15.78
C GLN A 453 10.57 -24.32 -14.63
N VAL A 454 10.02 -23.18 -14.18
CA VAL A 454 10.21 -22.72 -12.82
C VAL A 454 8.91 -23.05 -12.11
N ARG A 455 8.91 -24.13 -11.33
CA ARG A 455 7.81 -24.43 -10.40
C ARG A 455 7.82 -23.35 -9.33
N VAL A 456 7.10 -22.27 -9.59
CA VAL A 456 6.79 -21.26 -8.59
C VAL A 456 5.95 -21.94 -7.51
N LYS A 457 6.55 -22.22 -6.35
CA LYS A 457 5.82 -22.55 -5.13
C LYS A 457 5.13 -21.27 -4.67
N VAL A 458 3.89 -21.06 -5.11
CA VAL A 458 3.01 -20.03 -4.56
C VAL A 458 2.72 -20.38 -3.09
N PRO A 459 2.95 -19.47 -2.12
CA PRO A 459 2.65 -19.72 -0.71
C PRO A 459 1.16 -20.01 -0.47
N LYS A 460 0.89 -20.99 0.40
CA LYS A 460 -0.45 -21.44 0.84
C LYS A 460 -1.11 -20.51 1.88
N THR A 461 -1.21 -19.22 1.62
CA THR A 461 -1.75 -18.31 2.66
C THR A 461 -2.89 -17.41 2.21
N ASP A 462 -3.50 -17.65 1.05
CA ASP A 462 -4.86 -17.14 0.76
C ASP A 462 -5.56 -18.07 -0.26
N ASP A 463 -6.52 -18.88 0.20
CA ASP A 463 -6.95 -20.13 -0.42
C ASP A 463 -8.01 -19.99 -1.54
N THR A 464 -8.45 -18.78 -1.89
CA THR A 464 -9.40 -18.60 -2.99
C THR A 464 -8.68 -18.26 -4.29
N LYS A 465 -8.69 -19.21 -5.24
CA LYS A 465 -8.34 -18.97 -6.64
C LYS A 465 -9.53 -18.43 -7.44
N ASN A 466 -10.52 -17.87 -6.76
CA ASN A 466 -11.74 -17.38 -7.38
C ASN A 466 -11.46 -16.00 -7.98
N TYR A 467 -11.97 -15.77 -9.18
CA TYR A 467 -11.79 -14.51 -9.87
C TYR A 467 -13.04 -14.09 -10.64
N TRP A 468 -13.22 -12.78 -10.74
CA TRP A 468 -14.09 -12.12 -11.71
C TRP A 468 -13.34 -11.97 -13.04
N ILE A 469 -14.03 -12.18 -14.16
CA ILE A 469 -13.51 -11.85 -15.49
C ILE A 469 -14.04 -10.46 -15.83
N VAL A 470 -13.16 -9.48 -15.94
CA VAL A 470 -13.55 -8.07 -16.08
C VAL A 470 -12.98 -7.51 -17.37
N LYS A 471 -13.87 -6.94 -18.20
CA LYS A 471 -13.55 -6.22 -19.42
C LYS A 471 -13.24 -4.75 -19.07
N ASN A 472 -12.06 -4.28 -19.45
CA ASN A 472 -11.65 -2.88 -19.32
C ASN A 472 -11.81 -2.14 -20.66
N SER A 473 -11.64 -0.82 -20.64
CA SER A 473 -11.80 0.11 -21.77
C SER A 473 -10.51 0.86 -22.11
N TRP A 474 -9.33 0.26 -21.90
CA TRP A 474 -8.02 0.88 -22.18
C TRP A 474 -7.25 0.16 -23.30
N GLY A 475 -8.00 -0.37 -24.28
CA GLY A 475 -7.41 -1.10 -25.39
C GLY A 475 -6.81 -2.46 -25.01
N THR A 476 -6.37 -3.21 -26.03
CA THR A 476 -5.84 -4.57 -25.85
C THR A 476 -4.41 -4.61 -25.35
N SER A 477 -3.73 -3.46 -25.29
CA SER A 477 -2.34 -3.34 -24.81
C SER A 477 -2.22 -3.26 -23.30
N TRP A 478 -3.33 -3.06 -22.59
CA TRP A 478 -3.41 -3.11 -21.14
C TRP A 478 -3.93 -4.48 -20.65
N GLY A 479 -3.43 -4.93 -19.50
CA GLY A 479 -3.84 -6.19 -18.89
C GLY A 479 -3.67 -7.40 -19.80
N ASP A 480 -4.52 -8.40 -19.60
CA ASP A 480 -4.54 -9.60 -20.42
C ASP A 480 -5.46 -9.35 -21.62
N LYS A 481 -4.89 -8.73 -22.65
CA LYS A 481 -5.60 -8.36 -23.88
C LYS A 481 -6.85 -7.52 -23.60
N GLY A 482 -6.74 -6.54 -22.70
CA GLY A 482 -7.83 -5.66 -22.28
C GLY A 482 -8.72 -6.20 -21.16
N PHE A 483 -8.47 -7.42 -20.68
CA PHE A 483 -9.16 -7.99 -19.53
C PHE A 483 -8.28 -7.96 -18.28
N ILE A 484 -8.94 -8.04 -17.13
CA ILE A 484 -8.34 -8.28 -15.82
C ILE A 484 -9.13 -9.35 -15.08
N TYR A 485 -8.40 -10.20 -14.35
CA TYR A 485 -8.99 -11.19 -13.47
C TYR A 485 -8.95 -10.68 -12.05
N MET A 486 -10.02 -10.07 -11.54
CA MET A 486 -10.02 -9.49 -10.19
C MET A 486 -10.36 -10.57 -9.16
N SER A 487 -9.78 -10.50 -7.97
CA SER A 487 -10.10 -11.44 -6.89
C SER A 487 -11.59 -11.45 -6.58
N LYS A 488 -12.16 -12.65 -6.44
CA LYS A 488 -13.56 -12.88 -6.05
C LYS A 488 -13.62 -13.54 -4.69
N ASP A 489 -14.64 -13.21 -3.90
CA ASP A 489 -14.88 -13.71 -2.54
C ASP A 489 -13.73 -13.37 -1.60
N ARG A 490 -13.16 -12.18 -1.75
CA ARG A 490 -12.02 -11.66 -0.95
C ARG A 490 -12.35 -10.26 -0.42
N ASP A 491 -13.37 -10.22 0.44
CA ASP A 491 -13.86 -9.03 1.12
C ASP A 491 -14.25 -7.88 0.16
N ASN A 492 -14.87 -8.22 -0.99
CA ASN A 492 -15.26 -7.23 -1.99
C ASN A 492 -14.08 -6.31 -2.37
N ASN A 493 -12.93 -6.92 -2.67
CA ASN A 493 -11.68 -6.22 -3.00
C ASN A 493 -11.92 -5.22 -4.14
N CYS A 494 -11.41 -4.00 -3.96
CA CYS A 494 -11.61 -2.86 -4.86
C CYS A 494 -13.09 -2.49 -5.12
N GLY A 495 -14.02 -2.99 -4.31
CA GLY A 495 -15.43 -2.59 -4.35
C GLY A 495 -16.20 -3.10 -5.55
N ILE A 496 -15.78 -4.22 -6.16
CA ILE A 496 -16.39 -4.77 -7.38
C ILE A 496 -17.90 -5.01 -7.29
N ALA A 497 -18.44 -5.30 -6.12
CA ALA A 497 -19.88 -5.45 -5.87
C ALA A 497 -20.54 -4.21 -5.25
N SER A 498 -19.81 -3.10 -5.03
CA SER A 498 -20.29 -1.94 -4.29
C SER A 498 -21.19 -1.00 -5.09
N CYS A 499 -21.08 -1.04 -6.43
CA CYS A 499 -21.89 -0.25 -7.34
C CYS A 499 -22.06 -1.03 -8.64
N ALA A 500 -22.98 -2.00 -8.62
CA ALA A 500 -23.20 -2.93 -9.72
C ALA A 500 -24.65 -2.88 -10.20
N SER A 501 -24.84 -2.81 -11.52
CA SER A 501 -26.16 -2.72 -12.14
C SER A 501 -26.18 -3.31 -13.56
N TYR A 502 -27.35 -3.72 -14.01
CA TYR A 502 -27.54 -4.29 -15.35
C TYR A 502 -28.89 -3.90 -15.96
N PRO A 503 -28.97 -3.73 -17.29
CA PRO A 503 -30.19 -3.33 -17.97
C PRO A 503 -31.17 -4.49 -18.18
N ILE A 504 -32.44 -4.16 -18.35
CA ILE A 504 -33.51 -5.06 -18.76
C ILE A 504 -33.95 -4.66 -20.18
N VAL A 505 -33.54 -5.45 -21.17
CA VAL A 505 -33.86 -5.26 -22.59
C VAL A 505 -35.25 -5.75 -22.91
#